data_AF-A0A8J2KLQ1-F1
#
_entry.id   AF-A0A8J2KLQ1-F1
#
_cell.length_a   1.000
_cell.length_b   1.000
_cell.length_c   1.000
_cell.angle_alpha   90.00
_cell.angle_beta   90.00
_cell.angle_gamma   90.00
#
_symmetry.space_group_name_H-M   'P 1'
#
loop_
_entity.id
_entity.type
_entity.pdbx_description
1 polymer ?
#
loop_
_entity_poly.entity_id
_entity_poly.type
_entity_poly.pdbx_seq_one_letter_code
_entity_poly.pdbx_strand_id
1 'polypeptide(L)'
;MLFELLSLLTFGYIVYHSAKSRSKTVDKNPSPRNSKQTESRPRKEILYEGRLYDVTNWVNKHPGGKLIEFYVNNDEDASLAIQQFHLRASTKVNIILSSLTSRPAPDVPSPVSGKDLKYRELTRDFCRLFQEFQSEGLFEPNLSYVGVKILELVCLGSLGLCLVLKSGSLAVTAVGILVLNLFQLRIHYFIHEGGHNSLTGNPRMDRLIQAIAY
;
A
#
# COMPACT_ATOMS: atom_id res chain seq x y z
N MET A 1 18.30 -7.01 -29.78
CA MET A 1 17.71 -5.65 -29.86
C MET A 1 16.31 -5.61 -30.49
N LEU A 2 15.61 -6.75 -30.65
CA LEU A 2 14.22 -6.83 -31.16
C LEU A 2 13.24 -7.45 -30.14
N PHE A 3 13.72 -7.87 -28.97
CA PHE A 3 12.90 -8.49 -27.92
C PHE A 3 12.44 -7.52 -26.82
N GLU A 4 13.03 -6.33 -26.70
CA GLU A 4 12.59 -5.31 -25.72
C GLU A 4 11.47 -4.40 -26.23
N LEU A 5 11.30 -4.27 -27.55
CA LEU A 5 10.22 -3.47 -28.12
C LEU A 5 8.85 -4.17 -28.07
N LEU A 6 8.81 -5.49 -27.81
CA LEU A 6 7.56 -6.25 -27.77
C LEU A 6 6.91 -6.32 -26.38
N SER A 7 7.65 -6.05 -25.29
CA SER A 7 7.07 -6.06 -23.92
C SER A 7 6.42 -4.73 -23.54
N LEU A 8 6.86 -3.61 -24.13
CA LEU A 8 6.28 -2.29 -23.88
C LEU A 8 4.94 -2.08 -24.61
N LEU A 9 4.69 -2.81 -25.71
CA LEU A 9 3.44 -2.70 -26.47
C LEU A 9 2.27 -3.50 -25.87
N THR A 10 2.55 -4.54 -25.07
CA THR A 10 1.48 -5.36 -24.46
C THR A 10 0.92 -4.75 -23.17
N PHE A 11 1.68 -3.94 -22.44
CA PHE A 11 1.21 -3.31 -21.20
C PHE A 11 0.43 -2.00 -21.44
N GLY A 12 0.78 -1.24 -22.50
CA GLY A 12 0.07 -0.01 -22.86
C GLY A 12 -1.35 -0.22 -23.42
N TYR A 13 -1.59 -1.36 -24.08
CA TYR A 13 -2.89 -1.66 -24.70
C TYR A 13 -3.98 -1.99 -23.67
N ILE A 14 -3.62 -2.57 -22.52
CA ILE A 14 -4.57 -3.00 -21.48
C ILE A 14 -5.13 -1.81 -20.68
N VAL A 15 -4.36 -0.72 -20.52
CA VAL A 15 -4.81 0.48 -19.79
C VAL A 15 -5.73 1.36 -20.66
N TYR A 16 -5.53 1.40 -21.98
CA TYR A 16 -6.31 2.27 -22.88
C TYR A 16 -7.76 1.79 -23.08
N HIS A 17 -8.04 0.49 -23.00
CA HIS A 17 -9.36 -0.06 -23.34
C HIS A 17 -10.39 -0.13 -22.19
N SER A 18 -10.01 0.23 -20.96
CA SER A 18 -10.93 0.25 -19.80
C SER A 18 -11.77 1.53 -19.68
N ALA A 19 -11.45 2.58 -20.45
CA ALA A 19 -12.06 3.91 -20.30
C ALA A 19 -13.31 4.18 -21.17
N LYS A 20 -13.90 3.19 -21.86
CA LYS A 20 -15.05 3.43 -22.75
C LYS A 20 -16.19 2.43 -22.55
N SER A 21 -17.05 2.73 -21.58
CA SER A 21 -18.41 2.20 -21.42
C SER A 21 -19.11 3.08 -20.38
N ARG A 22 -20.27 3.70 -20.56
CA ARG A 22 -21.25 3.78 -21.65
C ARG A 22 -22.19 4.92 -21.23
N SER A 23 -22.27 5.99 -22.02
CA SER A 23 -23.33 7.02 -21.87
C SER A 23 -24.68 6.37 -22.12
N LYS A 24 -25.64 6.57 -21.20
CA LYS A 24 -27.05 6.24 -21.43
C LYS A 24 -27.88 7.52 -21.39
N THR A 25 -28.64 7.65 -22.47
CA THR A 25 -29.56 8.73 -22.83
C THR A 25 -30.70 8.87 -21.84
N VAL A 26 -31.11 10.13 -21.66
CA VAL A 26 -32.26 10.59 -20.89
C VAL A 26 -33.52 10.40 -21.72
N ASP A 27 -34.54 9.73 -21.17
CA ASP A 27 -35.91 9.79 -21.67
C ASP A 27 -36.84 10.34 -20.58
N LYS A 28 -37.68 11.29 -20.96
CA LYS A 28 -38.64 12.02 -20.13
C LYS A 28 -40.05 11.47 -20.36
N ASN A 29 -40.75 11.03 -19.30
CA ASN A 29 -42.09 11.53 -18.92
C ASN A 29 -42.56 10.93 -17.57
N PRO A 30 -43.35 11.65 -16.75
CA PRO A 30 -43.69 11.24 -15.37
C PRO A 30 -45.10 10.66 -15.22
N SER A 31 -45.28 9.63 -14.39
CA SER A 31 -46.53 9.32 -13.66
C SER A 31 -46.33 8.11 -12.71
N PRO A 32 -47.21 7.88 -11.72
CA PRO A 32 -47.42 8.66 -10.52
C PRO A 32 -46.81 7.97 -9.28
N ARG A 33 -46.59 8.80 -8.26
CA ARG A 33 -45.97 8.53 -6.97
C ARG A 33 -46.65 7.35 -6.25
N ASN A 34 -45.94 6.24 -6.09
CA ASN A 34 -46.29 5.21 -5.12
C ASN A 34 -45.09 5.01 -4.18
N SER A 35 -45.27 5.42 -2.93
CA SER A 35 -44.26 5.41 -1.88
C SER A 35 -43.86 3.97 -1.55
N LYS A 36 -42.87 3.44 -2.26
CA LYS A 36 -42.15 2.24 -1.84
C LYS A 36 -41.18 2.63 -0.73
N GLN A 37 -41.42 2.06 0.46
CA GLN A 37 -40.48 2.03 1.57
C GLN A 37 -39.09 1.71 1.02
N THR A 38 -38.15 2.63 1.21
CA THR A 38 -36.75 2.39 0.89
C THR A 38 -36.27 1.38 1.93
N GLU A 39 -36.10 0.12 1.54
CA GLU A 39 -35.28 -0.79 2.32
C GLU A 39 -33.92 -0.11 2.52
N SER A 40 -33.69 0.41 3.73
CA SER A 40 -32.45 1.08 4.07
C SER A 40 -31.35 0.04 3.92
N ARG A 41 -30.42 0.26 2.98
CA ARG A 41 -29.22 -0.59 2.86
C ARG A 41 -28.64 -0.83 4.26
N PRO A 42 -28.22 -2.06 4.59
CA PRO A 42 -27.64 -2.34 5.89
C PRO A 42 -26.47 -1.38 6.13
N ARG A 43 -26.49 -0.73 7.30
CA ARG A 43 -25.46 0.22 7.69
C ARG A 43 -24.13 -0.52 7.81
N LYS A 44 -23.10 -0.03 7.13
CA LYS A 44 -21.75 -0.58 7.19
C LYS A 44 -20.93 0.24 8.18
N GLU A 45 -20.50 -0.36 9.27
CA GLU A 45 -19.69 0.29 10.30
C GLU A 45 -18.35 -0.44 10.46
N ILE A 46 -17.30 0.29 10.84
CA ILE A 46 -16.03 -0.29 11.28
C ILE A 46 -15.70 0.21 12.69
N LEU A 47 -15.14 -0.66 13.52
CA LEU A 47 -14.63 -0.30 14.84
C LEU A 47 -13.19 0.22 14.73
N TYR A 48 -12.95 1.42 15.24
CA TYR A 48 -11.63 2.03 15.32
C TYR A 48 -11.52 2.83 16.62
N GLU A 49 -10.53 2.51 17.46
CA GLU A 49 -10.22 3.20 18.73
C GLU A 49 -11.47 3.43 19.60
N GLY A 50 -12.30 2.39 19.76
CA GLY A 50 -13.50 2.42 20.61
C GLY A 50 -14.70 3.16 20.02
N ARG A 51 -14.65 3.53 18.73
CA ARG A 51 -15.76 4.18 18.02
C ARG A 51 -16.15 3.41 16.78
N LEU A 52 -17.45 3.39 16.50
CA LEU A 52 -18.01 2.83 15.28
C LEU A 52 -18.21 3.95 14.26
N TYR A 53 -17.55 3.83 13.11
CA TYR A 53 -17.59 4.79 12.02
C TYR A 53 -18.46 4.26 10.88
N ASP A 54 -19.44 5.05 10.44
CA ASP A 54 -20.29 4.71 9.30
C ASP A 54 -19.51 4.89 7.99
N VAL A 55 -19.20 3.76 7.35
CA VAL A 55 -18.48 3.70 6.07
C VAL A 55 -19.40 3.37 4.91
N THR A 56 -20.74 3.37 5.08
CA THR A 56 -21.71 2.93 4.05
C THR A 56 -21.48 3.58 2.69
N ASN A 57 -21.23 4.89 2.66
CA ASN A 57 -21.00 5.67 1.44
C ASN A 57 -19.53 5.78 1.04
N TRP A 58 -18.62 5.35 1.92
CA TRP A 58 -17.17 5.47 1.72
C TRP A 58 -16.50 4.15 1.37
N VAL A 59 -17.09 3.01 1.72
CA VAL A 59 -16.54 1.66 1.54
C VAL A 59 -16.05 1.39 0.10
N ASN A 60 -16.80 1.86 -0.91
CA ASN A 60 -16.46 1.70 -2.33
C ASN A 60 -15.42 2.72 -2.85
N LYS A 61 -15.07 3.72 -2.04
CA LYS A 61 -14.08 4.76 -2.33
C LYS A 61 -12.75 4.52 -1.60
N HIS A 62 -12.68 3.47 -0.77
CA HIS A 62 -11.47 3.13 -0.03
C HIS A 62 -10.31 2.81 -1.00
N PRO A 63 -9.15 3.49 -0.89
CA PRO A 63 -8.02 3.27 -1.81
C PRO A 63 -7.48 1.84 -1.79
N GLY A 64 -7.59 1.12 -0.66
CA GLY A 64 -7.20 -0.29 -0.55
C GLY A 64 -8.25 -1.27 -1.12
N GLY A 65 -9.26 -0.78 -1.82
CA GLY A 65 -10.31 -1.59 -2.43
C GLY A 65 -11.25 -2.24 -1.39
N LYS A 66 -11.84 -3.38 -1.76
CA LYS A 66 -12.88 -4.08 -0.98
C LYS A 66 -12.39 -4.70 0.33
N LEU A 67 -11.09 -4.67 0.64
CA LEU A 67 -10.54 -5.26 1.86
C LEU A 67 -11.21 -4.71 3.13
N ILE A 68 -11.64 -3.44 3.12
CA ILE A 68 -12.39 -2.81 4.22
C ILE A 68 -13.69 -3.57 4.57
N GLU A 69 -14.30 -4.28 3.61
CA GLU A 69 -15.54 -5.04 3.85
C GLU A 69 -15.32 -6.22 4.80
N PHE A 70 -14.08 -6.71 4.94
CA PHE A 70 -13.74 -7.73 5.92
C PHE A 70 -14.04 -7.26 7.36
N TYR A 71 -13.72 -6.00 7.67
CA TYR A 71 -13.97 -5.41 8.99
C TYR A 71 -15.42 -4.95 9.21
N VAL A 72 -16.20 -4.82 8.14
CA VAL A 72 -17.64 -4.51 8.22
C VAL A 72 -18.46 -5.75 8.55
N ASN A 73 -18.09 -6.91 8.00
CA ASN A 73 -18.93 -8.10 8.02
C ASN A 73 -18.64 -9.06 9.19
N ASN A 74 -17.47 -8.92 9.83
CA ASN A 74 -16.99 -9.87 10.84
C ASN A 74 -17.00 -9.31 12.27
N ASP A 75 -17.53 -8.10 12.49
CA ASP A 75 -17.50 -7.39 13.77
C ASP A 75 -16.07 -7.32 14.40
N GLU A 76 -15.04 -7.28 13.55
CA GLU A 76 -13.64 -7.23 13.97
C GLU A 76 -13.17 -5.78 14.19
N ASP A 77 -12.31 -5.60 15.20
CA ASP A 77 -11.67 -4.32 15.47
C ASP A 77 -10.64 -3.98 14.37
N ALA A 78 -10.91 -2.92 13.61
CA ALA A 78 -10.04 -2.46 12.55
C ALA A 78 -8.86 -1.60 13.05
N SER A 79 -8.76 -1.33 14.36
CA SER A 79 -7.71 -0.48 14.94
C SER A 79 -6.31 -0.92 14.56
N LEU A 80 -6.00 -2.20 14.75
CA LEU A 80 -4.69 -2.74 14.40
C LEU A 80 -4.45 -2.66 12.89
N ALA A 81 -5.43 -3.01 12.07
CA ALA A 81 -5.29 -2.98 10.62
C ALA A 81 -5.08 -1.56 10.08
N ILE A 82 -5.83 -0.60 10.60
CA ILE A 82 -5.68 0.82 10.25
C ILE A 82 -4.28 1.29 10.67
N GLN A 83 -3.83 0.96 11.88
CA GLN A 83 -2.49 1.28 12.36
C GLN A 83 -1.39 0.72 11.43
N GLN A 84 -1.46 -0.56 11.07
CA GLN A 84 -0.39 -1.23 10.32
C GLN A 84 -0.35 -0.81 8.84
N PHE A 85 -1.50 -0.70 8.17
CA PHE A 85 -1.55 -0.41 6.74
C PHE A 85 -1.58 1.09 6.40
N HIS A 86 -1.81 1.96 7.39
CA HIS A 86 -1.91 3.41 7.18
C HIS A 86 -0.93 4.22 8.03
N LEU A 87 0.13 3.61 8.57
CA LEU A 87 1.11 4.27 9.43
C LEU A 87 1.64 5.59 8.83
N ARG A 88 2.07 5.57 7.56
CA ARG A 88 2.56 6.76 6.82
C ARG A 88 1.45 7.63 6.20
N ALA A 89 0.18 7.29 6.44
CA ALA A 89 -0.99 7.98 5.93
C ALA A 89 -1.97 8.42 7.04
N SER A 90 -1.56 8.37 8.31
CA SER A 90 -2.40 8.66 9.48
C SER A 90 -3.12 10.01 9.40
N THR A 91 -2.45 11.06 8.91
CA THR A 91 -3.09 12.38 8.68
C THR A 91 -4.28 12.29 7.74
N LYS A 92 -4.16 11.53 6.64
CA LYS A 92 -5.27 11.36 5.67
C LYS A 92 -6.39 10.52 6.26
N VAL A 93 -6.04 9.47 7.01
CA VAL A 93 -7.01 8.65 7.74
C VAL A 93 -7.82 9.52 8.70
N ASN A 94 -7.16 10.36 9.50
CA ASN A 94 -7.83 11.25 10.46
C ASN A 94 -8.78 12.24 9.78
N ILE A 95 -8.38 12.82 8.64
CA ILE A 95 -9.25 13.69 7.84
C ILE A 95 -10.49 12.93 7.37
N ILE A 96 -10.31 11.72 6.84
CA ILE A 96 -11.44 10.88 6.39
C ILE A 96 -12.35 10.54 7.58
N LEU A 97 -11.80 10.00 8.67
CA LEU A 97 -12.55 9.62 9.88
C LEU A 97 -13.33 10.79 10.46
N SER A 98 -12.76 12.00 10.48
CA SER A 98 -13.45 13.21 10.96
C SER A 98 -14.67 13.61 10.11
N SER A 99 -14.69 13.21 8.84
CA SER A 99 -15.82 13.45 7.94
C SER A 99 -16.94 12.40 8.06
N LEU A 100 -16.68 11.28 8.73
CA LEU A 100 -17.63 10.17 8.86
C LEU A 100 -18.48 10.34 10.13
N THR A 101 -19.77 10.02 10.02
CA THR A 101 -20.63 9.90 11.19
C THR A 101 -20.12 8.77 12.07
N SER A 102 -19.89 9.04 13.35
CA SER A 102 -19.44 8.02 14.31
C SER A 102 -20.25 8.03 15.60
N ARG A 103 -20.27 6.88 16.28
CA ARG A 103 -20.88 6.69 17.60
C ARG A 103 -19.93 5.90 18.51
N PRO A 104 -20.03 6.03 19.85
CA PRO A 104 -19.32 5.13 20.76
C PRO A 104 -19.65 3.67 20.47
N ALA A 105 -18.66 2.78 20.57
CA ALA A 105 -18.90 1.35 20.57
C ALA A 105 -19.67 0.95 21.85
N PRO A 106 -20.57 -0.05 21.80
CA PRO A 106 -21.23 -0.55 23.00
C PRO A 106 -20.22 -1.10 24.01
N ASP A 107 -20.41 -0.82 25.30
CA ASP A 107 -19.56 -1.36 26.39
C ASP A 107 -19.75 -2.86 26.63
N VAL A 108 -20.73 -3.48 25.96
CA VAL A 108 -21.11 -4.88 26.20
C VAL A 108 -20.08 -5.78 25.50
N PRO A 109 -19.28 -6.58 26.25
CA PRO A 109 -18.43 -7.57 25.62
C PRO A 109 -19.34 -8.63 24.99
N SER A 110 -19.28 -8.78 23.66
CA SER A 110 -19.88 -9.95 23.02
C SER A 110 -19.33 -11.22 23.67
N PRO A 111 -20.17 -12.27 23.87
CA PRO A 111 -19.72 -13.52 24.46
C PRO A 111 -18.52 -14.05 23.65
N VAL A 112 -17.39 -14.16 24.33
CA VAL A 112 -16.09 -14.44 23.69
C VAL A 112 -16.04 -15.91 23.32
N SER A 113 -16.03 -16.22 22.02
CA SER A 113 -15.77 -17.57 21.52
C SER A 113 -14.30 -17.97 21.76
N GLY A 114 -14.01 -19.26 21.75
CA GLY A 114 -12.61 -19.75 21.82
C GLY A 114 -11.73 -19.24 20.67
N LYS A 115 -12.33 -18.96 19.50
CA LYS A 115 -11.62 -18.29 18.39
C LYS A 115 -11.29 -16.83 18.72
N ASP A 116 -12.23 -16.11 19.33
CA ASP A 116 -12.07 -14.70 19.70
C ASP A 116 -10.98 -14.52 20.77
N LEU A 117 -10.81 -15.49 21.67
CA LEU A 117 -9.69 -15.53 22.62
C LEU A 117 -8.34 -15.61 21.90
N LYS A 118 -8.20 -16.53 20.93
CA LYS A 118 -6.96 -16.67 20.14
C LYS A 118 -6.64 -15.39 19.35
N TYR A 119 -7.64 -14.77 18.72
CA TYR A 119 -7.42 -13.52 17.99
C TYR A 119 -7.03 -12.37 18.93
N ARG A 120 -7.61 -12.30 20.13
CA ARG A 120 -7.21 -11.32 21.15
C ARG A 120 -5.78 -11.50 21.62
N GLU A 121 -5.33 -12.74 21.85
CA GLU A 121 -3.94 -13.03 22.20
C GLU A 121 -2.99 -12.63 21.08
N LEU A 122 -3.33 -12.98 19.84
CA LEU A 122 -2.55 -12.60 18.65
C LEU A 122 -2.45 -11.08 18.50
N THR A 123 -3.56 -10.36 18.66
CA THR A 123 -3.58 -8.88 18.63
C THR A 123 -2.70 -8.28 19.73
N ARG A 124 -2.75 -8.83 20.95
CA ARG A 124 -1.89 -8.39 22.06
C ARG A 124 -0.41 -8.58 21.71
N ASP A 125 -0.05 -9.74 21.18
CA ASP A 125 1.33 -10.06 20.84
C ASP A 125 1.84 -9.18 19.68
N PHE A 126 0.99 -8.87 18.68
CA PHE A 126 1.29 -7.88 17.64
C PHE A 126 1.50 -6.47 18.21
N CYS A 127 0.64 -6.01 19.12
CA CYS A 127 0.79 -4.71 19.76
C CYS A 127 2.11 -4.62 20.54
N ARG A 128 2.48 -5.68 21.25
CA ARG A 128 3.75 -5.76 21.96
C ARG A 128 4.94 -5.68 21.00
N LEU A 129 4.93 -6.49 19.94
CA LEU A 129 6.00 -6.48 18.93
C LEU A 129 6.15 -5.11 18.27
N PHE A 130 5.02 -4.47 17.96
CA PHE A 130 5.01 -3.12 17.39
C PHE A 130 5.64 -2.10 18.35
N GLN A 131 5.31 -2.16 19.64
CA GLN A 131 5.89 -1.28 20.66
C GLN A 131 7.39 -1.51 20.82
N GLU A 132 7.85 -2.76 20.80
CA GLU A 132 9.28 -3.11 20.83
C GLU A 132 10.00 -2.48 19.63
N PHE A 133 9.51 -2.71 18.40
CA PHE A 133 10.10 -2.13 17.18
C PHE A 133 10.07 -0.60 17.16
N GLN A 134 9.01 0.01 17.70
CA GLN A 134 8.92 1.46 17.83
C GLN A 134 9.95 1.99 18.82
N SER A 135 10.13 1.32 19.97
CA SER A 135 11.11 1.72 20.99
C SER A 135 12.55 1.59 20.50
N GLU A 136 12.81 0.64 19.60
CA GLU A 136 14.11 0.48 18.93
C GLU A 136 14.32 1.45 17.76
N GLY A 137 13.31 2.27 17.42
CA GLY A 137 13.39 3.22 16.31
C GLY A 137 13.39 2.55 14.93
N LEU A 138 12.95 1.29 14.80
CA LEU A 138 12.97 0.55 13.53
C LEU A 138 12.02 1.12 12.48
N PHE A 139 11.08 1.99 12.87
CA PHE A 139 10.21 2.71 11.95
C PHE A 139 10.79 4.07 11.50
N GLU A 140 11.91 4.51 12.06
CA GLU A 140 12.51 5.79 11.70
C GLU A 140 13.50 5.64 10.53
N PRO A 141 13.41 6.50 9.50
CA PRO A 141 14.31 6.43 8.36
C PRO A 141 15.74 6.83 8.75
N ASN A 142 16.73 6.07 8.27
CA ASN A 142 18.15 6.41 8.43
C ASN A 142 18.71 6.97 7.11
N LEU A 143 18.67 8.29 6.95
CA LEU A 143 19.09 8.97 5.71
C LEU A 143 20.59 8.79 5.41
N SER A 144 21.44 8.69 6.43
CA SER A 144 22.86 8.43 6.25
C SER A 144 23.10 7.04 5.65
N TYR A 145 22.38 6.04 6.15
CA TYR A 145 22.40 4.68 5.59
C TYR A 145 21.91 4.66 4.14
N VAL A 146 20.81 5.36 3.83
CA VAL A 146 20.33 5.51 2.44
C VAL A 146 21.40 6.15 1.54
N GLY A 147 22.08 7.19 2.01
CA GLY A 147 23.19 7.82 1.28
C GLY A 147 24.34 6.85 1.00
N VAL A 148 24.74 6.05 1.99
CA VAL A 148 25.75 4.99 1.81
C VAL A 148 25.30 3.96 0.78
N LYS A 149 24.02 3.58 0.76
CA LYS A 149 23.48 2.66 -0.25
C LYS A 149 23.46 3.24 -1.65
N ILE A 150 23.12 4.51 -1.82
CA ILE A 150 23.22 5.19 -3.11
C ILE A 150 24.68 5.20 -3.58
N LEU A 151 25.63 5.50 -2.70
CA LEU A 151 27.05 5.48 -3.03
C LEU A 151 27.51 4.07 -3.43
N GLU A 152 27.14 3.03 -2.67
CA GLU A 152 27.40 1.62 -3.00
C GLU A 152 26.92 1.27 -4.41
N LEU A 153 25.71 1.67 -4.76
CA LEU A 153 25.11 1.44 -6.08
C LEU A 153 25.87 2.16 -7.20
N VAL A 154 26.23 3.43 -7.00
CA VAL A 154 27.02 4.21 -7.97
C VAL A 154 28.40 3.57 -8.18
N CYS A 155 29.06 3.13 -7.11
CA CYS A 155 30.35 2.46 -7.17
C CYS A 155 30.26 1.11 -7.92
N LEU A 156 29.29 0.25 -7.57
CA LEU A 156 29.10 -1.04 -8.23
C LEU A 156 28.76 -0.90 -9.72
N GLY A 157 27.82 -0.01 -10.05
CA GLY A 157 27.43 0.24 -11.43
C GLY A 157 28.60 0.77 -12.26
N SER A 158 29.32 1.76 -11.73
CA SER A 158 30.48 2.37 -12.41
C SER A 158 31.63 1.37 -12.57
N LEU A 159 31.92 0.56 -11.55
CA LEU A 159 32.96 -0.47 -11.60
C LEU A 159 32.63 -1.54 -12.63
N GLY A 160 31.40 -2.09 -12.59
CA GLY A 160 30.95 -3.09 -13.54
C GLY A 160 31.01 -2.58 -14.98
N LEU A 161 30.55 -1.36 -15.22
CA LEU A 161 30.60 -0.73 -16.54
C LEU A 161 32.05 -0.49 -17.01
N CYS A 162 32.91 0.00 -16.12
CA CYS A 162 34.34 0.21 -16.43
C CYS A 162 35.02 -1.11 -16.82
N LEU A 163 34.78 -2.19 -16.06
CA LEU A 163 35.33 -3.52 -16.35
C LEU A 163 34.82 -4.06 -17.69
N VAL A 164 33.58 -3.83 -18.07
CA VAL A 164 33.06 -4.29 -19.37
C VAL A 164 33.59 -3.44 -20.52
N LEU A 165 33.58 -2.12 -20.40
CA LEU A 165 33.91 -1.21 -21.51
C LEU A 165 35.40 -1.06 -21.79
N LYS A 166 36.25 -1.22 -20.76
CA LYS A 166 37.70 -0.98 -20.89
C LYS A 166 38.53 -2.25 -20.93
N SER A 167 37.94 -3.44 -20.83
CA SER A 167 38.75 -4.66 -20.87
C SER A 167 39.19 -5.03 -22.28
N GLY A 168 40.40 -5.59 -22.36
CA GLY A 168 40.86 -6.36 -23.51
C GLY A 168 40.80 -7.87 -23.29
N SER A 169 40.16 -8.35 -22.22
CA SER A 169 40.18 -9.76 -21.80
C SER A 169 38.78 -10.28 -21.46
N LEU A 170 38.41 -11.41 -22.06
CA LEU A 170 37.11 -12.05 -21.82
C LEU A 170 36.87 -12.37 -20.34
N ALA A 171 37.91 -12.74 -19.60
CA ALA A 171 37.78 -13.02 -18.16
C ALA A 171 37.41 -11.74 -17.37
N VAL A 172 38.03 -10.61 -17.69
CA VAL A 172 37.74 -9.33 -17.03
C VAL A 172 36.34 -8.85 -17.41
N THR A 173 35.94 -9.01 -18.68
CA THR A 173 34.56 -8.74 -19.11
C THR A 173 33.55 -9.61 -18.36
N ALA A 174 33.82 -10.90 -18.17
CA ALA A 174 32.94 -11.79 -17.41
C ALA A 174 32.79 -11.34 -15.95
N VAL A 175 33.88 -10.94 -15.29
CA VAL A 175 33.82 -10.33 -13.95
C VAL A 175 32.99 -9.04 -13.96
N GLY A 176 33.17 -8.17 -14.96
CA GLY A 176 32.37 -6.95 -15.11
C GLY A 176 30.87 -7.23 -15.24
N ILE A 177 30.49 -8.24 -16.03
CA ILE A 177 29.10 -8.70 -16.15
C ILE A 177 28.56 -9.19 -14.80
N LEU A 178 29.32 -9.96 -14.04
CA LEU A 178 28.91 -10.42 -12.71
C LEU A 178 28.71 -9.25 -11.74
N VAL A 179 29.59 -8.25 -11.76
CA VAL A 179 29.46 -7.02 -10.96
C VAL A 179 28.21 -6.24 -11.36
N LEU A 180 27.92 -6.11 -12.66
CA LEU A 180 26.69 -5.46 -13.14
C LEU A 180 25.42 -6.21 -12.74
N ASN A 181 25.45 -7.55 -12.73
CA ASN A 181 24.33 -8.35 -12.22
C ASN A 181 24.12 -8.13 -10.72
N LEU A 182 25.20 -8.05 -9.93
CA LEU A 182 25.11 -7.72 -8.52
C LEU A 182 24.53 -6.30 -8.32
N PHE A 183 24.97 -5.32 -9.11
CA PHE A 183 24.37 -3.98 -9.12
C PHE A 183 22.87 -4.03 -9.40
N GLN A 184 22.44 -4.78 -10.42
CA GLN A 184 21.02 -4.93 -10.78
C GLN A 184 20.20 -5.52 -9.62
N LEU A 185 20.69 -6.54 -8.93
CA LEU A 185 20.02 -7.11 -7.76
C LEU A 185 19.91 -6.10 -6.62
N ARG A 186 20.99 -5.34 -6.37
CA ARG A 186 21.04 -4.34 -5.28
C ARG A 186 20.12 -3.15 -5.55
N ILE A 187 20.10 -2.63 -6.78
CA ILE A 187 19.25 -1.49 -7.13
C ILE A 187 17.77 -1.89 -7.12
N HIS A 188 17.41 -3.10 -7.59
CA HIS A 188 16.03 -3.57 -7.51
C HIS A 188 15.53 -3.67 -6.07
N TYR A 189 16.34 -4.20 -5.16
CA TYR A 189 15.98 -4.22 -3.74
C TYR A 189 15.81 -2.79 -3.19
N PHE A 190 16.74 -1.89 -3.49
CA PHE A 190 16.67 -0.49 -3.05
C PHE A 190 15.40 0.24 -3.56
N ILE A 191 15.03 0.01 -4.82
CA ILE A 191 13.81 0.57 -5.42
C ILE A 191 12.54 -0.03 -4.80
N HIS A 192 12.54 -1.34 -4.55
CA HIS A 192 11.45 -2.03 -3.88
C HIS A 192 11.16 -1.44 -2.50
N GLU A 193 12.21 -1.16 -1.72
CA GLU A 193 12.09 -0.42 -0.44
C GLU A 193 11.48 0.98 -0.63
N GLY A 194 11.87 1.70 -1.69
CA GLY A 194 11.22 2.96 -2.07
C GLY A 194 9.71 2.82 -2.32
N GLY A 195 9.27 1.71 -2.91
CA GLY A 195 7.85 1.40 -3.09
C GLY A 195 7.09 1.20 -1.76
N HIS A 196 7.77 0.71 -0.72
CA HIS A 196 7.22 0.57 0.63
C HIS A 196 7.23 1.87 1.44
N ASN A 197 7.77 2.96 0.88
CA ASN A 197 7.93 4.26 1.57
C ASN A 197 8.79 4.17 2.85
N SER A 198 9.84 3.33 2.81
CA SER A 198 10.74 3.07 3.94
C SER A 198 12.08 3.83 3.85
N LEU A 199 12.38 4.52 2.75
CA LEU A 199 13.71 5.11 2.52
C LEU A 199 13.88 6.43 3.28
N THR A 200 13.07 7.43 2.97
CA THR A 200 13.28 8.81 3.48
C THR A 200 12.28 9.22 4.55
N GLY A 201 11.27 8.38 4.81
CA GLY A 201 10.12 8.74 5.64
C GLY A 201 9.14 9.70 4.95
N ASN A 202 9.43 10.12 3.71
CA ASN A 202 8.54 10.92 2.89
C ASN A 202 8.04 10.11 1.67
N PRO A 203 6.79 9.63 1.68
CA PRO A 203 6.22 8.85 0.58
C PRO A 203 6.25 9.53 -0.80
N ARG A 204 6.37 10.86 -0.88
CA ARG A 204 6.54 11.55 -2.17
C ARG A 204 7.96 11.42 -2.70
N MET A 205 8.96 11.56 -1.82
CA MET A 205 10.36 11.41 -2.19
C MET A 205 10.68 9.96 -2.53
N ASP A 206 10.16 9.01 -1.76
CA ASP A 206 10.41 7.58 -2.01
C ASP A 206 9.84 7.12 -3.35
N ARG A 207 8.63 7.59 -3.70
CA ARG A 207 8.06 7.37 -5.05
C ARG A 207 8.85 8.05 -6.17
N LEU A 208 9.45 9.21 -5.92
CA LEU A 208 10.32 9.86 -6.90
C LEU A 208 11.61 9.06 -7.12
N ILE A 209 12.25 8.59 -6.05
CA ILE A 209 13.42 7.72 -6.10
C ILE A 209 13.08 6.44 -6.88
N GLN A 210 11.94 5.82 -6.57
CA GLN A 210 11.43 4.67 -7.30
C GLN A 210 11.26 4.99 -8.79
N ALA A 211 10.60 6.09 -9.16
CA ALA A 211 10.33 6.44 -10.55
C ALA A 211 11.59 6.79 -11.37
N ILE A 212 12.66 7.29 -10.75
CA ILE A 212 13.92 7.61 -11.45
C ILE A 212 14.74 6.36 -11.73
N ALA A 213 14.67 5.38 -10.84
CA ALA A 213 15.53 4.21 -10.88
C ALA A 213 14.87 2.97 -11.52
N TYR A 214 13.55 3.02 -11.76
CA TYR A 214 12.75 2.02 -12.50
C TYR A 214 12.82 2.24 -14.01
#